data_AF-A0A4U6P6K5-F1
#
_entry.id   AF-A0A4U6P6K5-F1
#
_cell.length_a   1.000
_cell.length_b   1.000
_cell.length_c   1.000
_cell.angle_alpha   90.00
_cell.angle_beta   90.00
_cell.angle_gamma   90.00
#
_symmetry.space_group_name_H-M   'P 1'
#
loop_
_entity.id
_entity.type
_entity.pdbx_description
1 polymer ?
#
loop_
_entity_poly.entity_id
_entity_poly.type
_entity_poly.pdbx_seq_one_letter_code
_entity_poly.pdbx_strand_id
1 'polypeptide(L)'
;MWRRAAAILWLAQPAVLWAQAADLPPEAASGEPLPAGVSVRKVGEQSVYVDAHGRTLYGMDMRAVTGRTGHQPLWCSGDCLTQWTPLAAPAKAEIVPAPPEFGGDRKAPRLKQDGPDWIVMQGPSGPQWVYKRVNLVFIHVGERPGTIGHEGEDALVWNSLKYVPAAPKIDAPADVTARLVDGRYLLVDGQGNLLVTHKGKACGTACADWRVFPAGMARRGMGAWTVRPDGDRAQWAYRDRPVFTIEGDDPADIPADAEPLIP
;
A
#
# COMPACT_ATOMS: atom_id res chain seq x y z
N MET A 1 -56.50 36.29 -8.83
CA MET A 1 -55.66 35.30 -9.53
C MET A 1 -54.21 35.70 -9.35
N TRP A 2 -53.40 34.91 -8.62
CA TRP A 2 -51.95 34.73 -8.85
C TRP A 2 -51.47 33.62 -7.90
N ARG A 3 -51.14 32.46 -8.49
CA ARG A 3 -50.49 31.34 -7.81
C ARG A 3 -48.99 31.61 -7.80
N ARG A 4 -48.37 31.69 -6.62
CA ARG A 4 -46.91 31.62 -6.50
C ARG A 4 -46.52 30.15 -6.45
N ALA A 5 -45.86 29.67 -7.51
CA ALA A 5 -45.21 28.36 -7.52
C ALA A 5 -43.91 28.47 -6.74
N ALA A 6 -43.77 27.69 -5.67
CA ALA A 6 -42.51 27.52 -4.95
C ALA A 6 -41.67 26.48 -5.69
N ALA A 7 -40.56 26.92 -6.30
CA ALA A 7 -39.57 26.02 -6.86
C ALA A 7 -38.76 25.41 -5.70
N ILE A 8 -38.98 24.13 -5.43
CA ILE A 8 -38.13 23.36 -4.51
C ILE A 8 -36.87 23.01 -5.30
N LEU A 9 -35.78 23.74 -5.06
CA LEU A 9 -34.44 23.31 -5.46
C LEU A 9 -34.10 22.05 -4.67
N TRP A 10 -34.10 20.92 -5.36
CA TRP A 10 -33.39 19.72 -4.89
C TRP A 10 -31.90 20.04 -4.93
N LEU A 11 -31.34 20.42 -3.78
CA LEU A 11 -29.90 20.36 -3.56
C LEU A 11 -29.53 18.88 -3.65
N ALA A 12 -29.01 18.48 -4.82
CA ALA A 12 -28.25 17.24 -4.95
C ALA A 12 -27.09 17.35 -3.98
N GLN A 13 -27.23 16.71 -2.81
CA GLN A 13 -26.09 16.55 -1.92
C GLN A 13 -25.04 15.78 -2.71
N PRO A 14 -23.77 16.23 -2.74
CA PRO A 14 -22.71 15.39 -3.25
C PRO A 14 -22.79 14.09 -2.45
N ALA A 15 -22.99 12.98 -3.15
CA ALA A 15 -22.82 11.67 -2.55
C ALA A 15 -21.46 11.72 -1.87
N VAL A 16 -21.46 11.70 -0.53
CA VAL A 16 -20.26 11.43 0.22
C VAL A 16 -19.87 10.04 -0.26
N LEU A 17 -18.92 10.00 -1.20
CA LEU A 17 -18.29 8.78 -1.65
C LEU A 17 -17.85 8.07 -0.38
N TRP A 18 -18.57 7.01 -0.02
CA TRP A 18 -18.11 6.07 0.96
C TRP A 18 -16.89 5.42 0.31
N ALA A 19 -15.72 6.03 0.50
CA ALA A 19 -14.46 5.35 0.27
C ALA A 19 -14.53 4.11 1.15
N GLN A 20 -14.83 2.97 0.53
CA GLN A 20 -14.86 1.70 1.22
C GLN A 20 -13.43 1.42 1.67
N ALA A 21 -13.24 0.56 2.66
CA ALA A 21 -11.89 0.27 3.11
C ALA A 21 -11.01 -0.40 2.03
N ALA A 22 -11.62 -0.83 0.91
CA ALA A 22 -10.98 -1.27 -0.32
C ALA A 22 -10.49 -0.12 -1.24
N ASP A 23 -10.97 1.12 -1.05
CA ASP A 23 -10.61 2.31 -1.84
C ASP A 23 -9.39 3.06 -1.28
N LEU A 24 -8.97 2.76 -0.05
CA LEU A 24 -7.73 3.29 0.49
C LEU A 24 -6.54 2.54 -0.14
N PRO A 25 -5.48 3.25 -0.58
CA PRO A 25 -4.31 2.59 -1.12
C PRO A 25 -3.75 1.61 -0.08
N PRO A 26 -3.40 0.38 -0.48
CA PRO A 26 -2.89 -0.63 0.44
C PRO A 26 -1.64 -0.10 1.15
N GLU A 27 -1.61 -0.26 2.47
CA GLU A 27 -0.47 0.13 3.28
C GLU A 27 0.76 -0.70 2.90
N ALA A 28 1.94 -0.06 2.89
CA ALA A 28 3.21 -0.76 2.72
C ALA A 28 3.38 -1.88 3.76
N ALA A 29 4.04 -2.95 3.36
CA ALA A 29 4.38 -4.04 4.25
C ALA A 29 5.32 -3.55 5.37
N SER A 30 5.17 -4.10 6.58
CA SER A 30 6.02 -3.80 7.74
C SER A 30 7.48 -4.24 7.54
N GLY A 31 7.75 -5.08 6.54
CA GLY A 31 9.07 -5.68 6.28
C GLY A 31 9.36 -6.90 7.15
N GLU A 32 8.40 -7.38 7.93
CA GLU A 32 8.51 -8.59 8.74
C GLU A 32 8.52 -9.86 7.87
N PRO A 33 9.06 -10.97 8.41
CA PRO A 33 8.98 -12.27 7.73
C PRO A 33 7.53 -12.65 7.42
N LEU A 34 7.31 -13.16 6.20
CA LEU A 34 6.01 -13.66 5.80
C LEU A 34 5.65 -14.95 6.56
N PRO A 35 4.35 -15.24 6.74
CA PRO A 35 3.92 -16.55 7.22
C PRO A 35 4.52 -17.69 6.38
N ALA A 36 4.78 -18.82 7.02
CA ALA A 36 5.31 -20.00 6.33
C ALA A 36 4.40 -20.41 5.17
N GLY A 37 4.99 -20.62 3.99
CA GLY A 37 4.26 -20.97 2.76
C GLY A 37 3.57 -19.79 2.08
N VAL A 38 3.69 -18.56 2.61
CA VAL A 38 3.22 -17.35 1.92
C VAL A 38 4.38 -16.72 1.16
N SER A 39 4.10 -16.32 -0.08
CA SER A 39 5.04 -15.58 -0.93
C SER A 39 4.33 -14.47 -1.68
N VAL A 40 5.06 -13.66 -2.44
CA VAL A 40 4.51 -12.59 -3.26
C VAL A 40 4.65 -12.97 -4.74
N ARG A 41 3.62 -12.71 -5.53
CA ARG A 41 3.63 -12.92 -6.99
C ARG A 41 3.01 -11.75 -7.72
N LYS A 42 3.56 -11.41 -8.90
CA LYS A 42 2.94 -10.45 -9.83
C LYS A 42 1.81 -11.14 -10.61
N VAL A 43 0.63 -10.54 -10.60
CA VAL A 43 -0.57 -10.93 -11.36
C VAL A 43 -1.10 -9.69 -12.08
N GLY A 44 -0.98 -9.65 -13.40
CA GLY A 44 -1.19 -8.39 -14.15
C GLY A 44 -0.21 -7.32 -13.66
N GLU A 45 -0.69 -6.12 -13.36
CA GLU A 45 0.12 -5.04 -12.78
C GLU A 45 0.20 -5.06 -11.24
N GLN A 46 -0.49 -5.98 -10.59
CA GLN A 46 -0.55 -6.05 -9.14
C GLN A 46 0.44 -7.08 -8.59
N SER A 47 1.06 -6.76 -7.47
CA SER A 47 1.72 -7.78 -6.64
C SER A 47 0.73 -8.22 -5.57
N VAL A 48 0.56 -9.52 -5.39
CA VAL A 48 -0.37 -10.10 -4.42
C VAL A 48 0.33 -11.17 -3.59
N TYR A 49 -0.15 -11.40 -2.38
CA TYR A 49 0.27 -12.55 -1.58
C TYR A 49 -0.35 -13.83 -2.12
N VAL A 50 0.42 -14.91 -2.15
CA VAL A 50 0.01 -16.23 -2.62
C VAL A 50 0.45 -17.32 -1.65
N ASP A 51 -0.26 -18.44 -1.65
CA ASP A 51 0.12 -19.65 -0.90
C ASP A 51 1.31 -20.38 -1.56
N ALA A 52 1.72 -21.52 -0.96
CA ALA A 52 2.85 -22.32 -1.42
C ALA A 52 2.64 -22.93 -2.83
N HIS A 53 1.39 -22.95 -3.31
CA HIS A 53 1.02 -23.42 -4.65
C HIS A 53 0.84 -22.25 -5.63
N GLY A 54 1.07 -21.01 -5.21
CA GLY A 54 0.91 -19.81 -6.02
C GLY A 54 -0.53 -19.36 -6.22
N ARG A 55 -1.48 -19.85 -5.42
CA ARG A 55 -2.88 -19.40 -5.41
C ARG A 55 -3.00 -18.12 -4.60
N THR A 56 -3.80 -17.19 -5.09
CA THR A 56 -3.98 -15.88 -4.44
C THR A 56 -4.60 -16.01 -3.06
N LEU A 57 -4.04 -15.28 -2.11
CA LEU A 57 -4.63 -15.09 -0.79
C LEU A 57 -5.65 -13.95 -0.85
N TYR A 58 -6.82 -14.20 -0.29
CA TYR A 58 -7.90 -13.24 -0.16
C TYR A 58 -8.12 -12.90 1.30
N GLY A 59 -8.37 -11.63 1.56
CA GLY A 59 -8.83 -11.12 2.84
C GLY A 59 -10.35 -11.08 2.86
N MET A 60 -10.94 -11.71 3.87
CA MET A 60 -12.29 -11.40 4.32
C MET A 60 -12.21 -10.16 5.20
N ASP A 61 -12.66 -9.00 4.72
CA ASP A 61 -12.64 -7.78 5.52
C ASP A 61 -13.67 -7.88 6.65
N MET A 62 -13.19 -8.03 7.88
CA MET A 62 -14.04 -8.13 9.07
C MET A 62 -14.91 -6.89 9.27
N ARG A 63 -14.57 -5.74 8.68
CA ARG A 63 -15.40 -4.51 8.70
C ARG A 63 -16.56 -4.57 7.70
N ALA A 64 -16.41 -5.30 6.61
CA ALA A 64 -17.47 -5.46 5.60
C ALA A 64 -18.59 -6.39 6.09
N VAL A 65 -18.29 -7.28 7.04
CA VAL A 65 -19.24 -8.25 7.59
C VAL A 65 -19.82 -7.84 8.95
N THR A 66 -19.46 -6.63 9.44
CA THR A 66 -19.99 -6.04 10.68
C THR A 66 -21.51 -5.90 10.60
N GLY A 67 -22.24 -6.47 11.56
CA GLY A 67 -23.70 -6.32 11.68
C GLY A 67 -24.53 -7.55 11.34
N ARG A 68 -23.98 -8.56 10.65
CA ARG A 68 -24.70 -9.82 10.37
C ARG A 68 -24.57 -10.86 11.49
N THR A 69 -23.38 -11.02 12.06
CA THR A 69 -23.09 -12.11 13.02
C THR A 69 -22.78 -11.64 14.44
N GLY A 70 -22.35 -10.39 14.62
CA GLY A 70 -21.79 -9.91 15.89
C GLY A 70 -20.48 -10.61 16.32
N HIS A 71 -19.98 -11.54 15.50
CA HIS A 71 -18.75 -12.32 15.65
C HIS A 71 -18.13 -12.51 14.27
N GLN A 72 -17.45 -11.47 13.78
CA GLN A 72 -16.95 -11.38 12.42
C GLN A 72 -15.90 -12.44 12.05
N PRO A 73 -14.99 -12.86 12.95
CA PRO A 73 -14.07 -13.96 12.66
C PRO A 73 -14.75 -15.30 12.36
N LEU A 74 -16.01 -15.48 12.74
CA LEU A 74 -16.80 -16.70 12.49
C LEU A 74 -17.79 -16.54 11.33
N TRP A 75 -17.69 -15.45 10.56
CA TRP A 75 -18.64 -15.16 9.48
C TRP A 75 -18.65 -16.27 8.41
N CYS A 76 -17.48 -16.67 7.93
CA CYS A 76 -17.39 -17.76 6.96
C CYS A 76 -17.56 -19.11 7.66
N SER A 77 -18.74 -19.69 7.53
CA SER A 77 -19.09 -20.99 8.11
C SER A 77 -19.97 -21.80 7.14
N GLY A 78 -20.13 -23.11 7.39
CA GLY A 78 -20.95 -23.97 6.55
C GLY A 78 -20.50 -23.96 5.09
N ASP A 79 -21.44 -23.71 4.17
CA ASP A 79 -21.20 -23.69 2.72
C ASP A 79 -20.09 -22.73 2.31
N CYS A 80 -19.88 -21.62 3.04
CA CYS A 80 -18.77 -20.72 2.78
C CYS A 80 -17.42 -21.46 2.82
N LEU A 81 -17.24 -22.37 3.79
CA LEU A 81 -16.00 -23.16 3.93
C LEU A 81 -15.83 -24.23 2.85
N THR A 82 -16.85 -24.47 2.02
CA THR A 82 -16.73 -25.33 0.83
C THR A 82 -16.12 -24.58 -0.35
N GLN A 83 -16.17 -23.24 -0.34
CA GLN A 83 -15.63 -22.36 -1.38
C GLN A 83 -14.36 -21.64 -0.93
N TRP A 84 -14.22 -21.39 0.38
CA TRP A 84 -13.13 -20.61 0.94
C TRP A 84 -12.39 -21.42 2.00
N THR A 85 -11.13 -21.75 1.71
CA THR A 85 -10.25 -22.48 2.64
C THR A 85 -9.50 -21.50 3.54
N PRO A 86 -9.64 -21.56 4.87
CA PRO A 86 -8.85 -20.75 5.80
C PRO A 86 -7.34 -20.95 5.62
N LEU A 87 -6.56 -19.87 5.64
CA LEU A 87 -5.12 -19.94 5.75
C LEU A 87 -4.73 -20.22 7.21
N ALA A 88 -4.65 -21.50 7.56
CA ALA A 88 -4.35 -21.97 8.91
C ALA A 88 -3.01 -21.42 9.42
N ALA A 89 -3.00 -21.02 10.69
CA ALA A 89 -1.79 -20.65 11.40
C ALA A 89 -1.14 -21.87 12.08
N PRO A 90 0.15 -21.80 12.43
CA PRO A 90 0.78 -22.87 13.21
C PRO A 90 0.05 -23.12 14.53
N ALA A 91 -0.11 -24.40 14.92
CA ALA A 91 -0.88 -24.78 16.12
C ALA A 91 -0.36 -24.18 17.44
N LYS A 92 0.91 -23.75 17.49
CA LYS A 92 1.54 -23.13 18.67
C LYS A 92 1.64 -21.59 18.57
N ALA A 93 1.05 -20.98 17.55
CA ALA A 93 1.08 -19.54 17.41
C ALA A 93 0.33 -18.85 18.55
N GLU A 94 0.82 -17.69 18.98
CA GLU A 94 0.11 -16.85 19.93
C GLU A 94 -1.18 -16.33 19.28
N ILE A 95 -2.32 -16.63 19.89
CA ILE A 95 -3.63 -16.22 19.39
C ILE A 95 -3.97 -14.87 20.00
N VAL A 96 -4.03 -13.86 19.15
CA VAL A 96 -4.54 -12.54 19.51
C VAL A 96 -6.06 -12.63 19.66
N PRO A 97 -6.63 -12.25 20.82
CA PRO A 97 -8.08 -12.21 20.99
C PRO A 97 -8.71 -11.26 19.97
N ALA A 98 -9.88 -11.62 19.45
CA ALA A 98 -10.67 -10.69 18.66
C ALA A 98 -10.94 -9.43 19.50
N PRO A 99 -10.78 -8.22 18.94
CA PRO A 99 -11.08 -7.00 19.67
C PRO A 99 -12.61 -6.80 19.76
N PRO A 100 -13.09 -5.94 20.67
CA PRO A 100 -14.53 -5.74 20.88
C PRO A 100 -15.29 -5.33 19.61
N GLU A 101 -14.66 -4.55 18.72
CA GLU A 101 -15.23 -4.12 17.43
C GLU A 101 -15.50 -5.28 16.46
N PHE A 102 -14.80 -6.41 16.64
CA PHE A 102 -14.99 -7.64 15.86
C PHE A 102 -15.68 -8.75 16.65
N GLY A 103 -16.46 -8.38 17.67
CA GLY A 103 -17.27 -9.34 18.44
C GLY A 103 -16.50 -10.06 19.54
N GLY A 104 -15.34 -9.52 19.94
CA GLY A 104 -14.54 -10.05 21.04
C GLY A 104 -14.97 -9.58 22.43
N ASP A 105 -14.25 -10.07 23.45
CA ASP A 105 -14.45 -9.64 24.83
C ASP A 105 -14.24 -8.12 24.97
N ARG A 106 -15.11 -7.43 25.69
CA ARG A 106 -15.01 -5.97 25.92
C ARG A 106 -13.72 -5.55 26.64
N LYS A 107 -13.07 -6.46 27.35
CA LYS A 107 -11.79 -6.27 28.04
C LYS A 107 -10.59 -6.61 27.16
N ALA A 108 -10.80 -7.16 25.95
CA ALA A 108 -9.72 -7.45 25.04
C ALA A 108 -8.99 -6.15 24.65
N PRO A 109 -7.66 -6.19 24.52
CA PRO A 109 -6.89 -5.04 24.08
C PRO A 109 -7.31 -4.67 22.66
N ARG A 110 -7.41 -3.36 22.40
CA ARG A 110 -7.55 -2.87 21.03
C ARG A 110 -6.27 -3.14 20.26
N LEU A 111 -6.41 -3.47 18.98
CA LEU A 111 -5.27 -3.69 18.12
C LEU A 111 -4.61 -2.34 17.81
N LYS A 112 -3.30 -2.23 18.12
CA LYS A 112 -2.54 -1.02 17.79
C LYS A 112 -2.27 -0.95 16.29
N GLN A 113 -2.22 0.27 15.75
CA GLN A 113 -1.97 0.48 14.31
C GLN A 113 -0.51 0.19 13.92
N ASP A 114 0.43 0.35 14.85
CA ASP A 114 1.87 0.13 14.67
C ASP A 114 2.32 -1.31 14.93
N GLY A 115 1.37 -2.26 14.98
CA GLY A 115 1.65 -3.68 15.18
C GLY A 115 2.06 -4.41 13.89
N PRO A 116 2.43 -5.70 14.00
CA PRO A 116 2.80 -6.52 12.87
C PRO A 116 1.68 -6.62 11.83
N ASP A 117 2.07 -6.88 10.59
CA ASP A 117 1.14 -7.04 9.46
C ASP A 117 0.33 -8.33 9.58
N TRP A 118 0.98 -9.38 10.08
CA TRP A 118 0.42 -10.71 10.19
C TRP A 118 0.27 -11.06 11.65
N ILE A 119 -0.97 -11.31 12.06
CA ILE A 119 -1.29 -11.84 13.40
C ILE A 119 -2.10 -13.11 13.26
N VAL A 120 -2.22 -13.85 14.35
CA VAL A 120 -3.08 -15.03 14.41
C VAL A 120 -4.28 -14.72 15.27
N MET A 121 -5.48 -15.02 14.77
CA MET A 121 -6.72 -14.96 15.53
C MET A 121 -7.44 -16.30 15.45
N GLN A 122 -8.44 -16.48 16.30
CA GLN A 122 -9.37 -17.59 16.19
C GLN A 122 -10.28 -17.38 14.96
N GLY A 123 -10.16 -18.27 13.97
CA GLY A 123 -11.05 -18.33 12.81
C GLY A 123 -12.06 -19.50 12.90
N PRO A 124 -12.85 -19.72 11.85
CA PRO A 124 -13.95 -20.69 11.82
C PRO A 124 -13.48 -22.15 11.84
N SER A 125 -12.23 -22.43 11.47
CA SER A 125 -11.65 -23.79 11.46
C SER A 125 -10.45 -23.94 12.39
N GLY A 126 -10.22 -23.00 13.30
CA GLY A 126 -9.05 -22.98 14.18
C GLY A 126 -8.25 -21.68 14.10
N PRO A 127 -7.04 -21.64 14.67
CA PRO A 127 -6.12 -20.51 14.55
C PRO A 127 -5.82 -20.21 13.07
N GLN A 128 -5.98 -18.96 12.67
CA GLN A 128 -5.89 -18.51 11.29
C GLN A 128 -5.13 -17.20 11.21
N TRP A 129 -4.40 -17.02 10.09
CA TRP A 129 -3.73 -15.76 9.81
C TRP A 129 -4.71 -14.64 9.51
N VAL A 130 -4.39 -13.46 10.04
CA VAL A 130 -5.10 -12.21 9.80
C VAL A 130 -4.11 -11.17 9.32
N TYR A 131 -4.39 -10.59 8.15
CA TYR A 131 -3.56 -9.57 7.52
C TYR A 131 -4.07 -8.17 7.85
N LYS A 132 -3.13 -7.28 8.20
CA LYS A 132 -3.37 -5.89 8.60
C LYS A 132 -4.50 -5.77 9.62
N ARG A 133 -4.60 -6.77 10.52
CA ARG A 133 -5.53 -6.86 11.65
C ARG A 133 -7.02 -6.96 11.33
N VAL A 134 -7.41 -6.78 10.07
CA VAL A 134 -8.81 -6.69 9.65
C VAL A 134 -9.21 -7.74 8.62
N ASN A 135 -8.23 -8.36 7.95
CA ASN A 135 -8.48 -9.32 6.88
C ASN A 135 -8.20 -10.74 7.36
N LEU A 136 -9.24 -11.51 7.69
CA LEU A 136 -9.09 -12.94 7.95
C LEU A 136 -8.72 -13.62 6.62
N VAL A 137 -7.66 -14.42 6.57
CA VAL A 137 -7.04 -14.80 5.28
C VAL A 137 -7.52 -16.16 4.79
N PHE A 138 -7.98 -16.22 3.54
CA PHE A 138 -8.51 -17.41 2.89
C PHE A 138 -7.89 -17.63 1.51
N ILE A 139 -8.12 -18.82 0.97
CA ILE A 139 -7.80 -19.22 -0.41
C ILE A 139 -9.10 -19.74 -1.03
N HIS A 140 -9.46 -19.27 -2.22
CA HIS A 140 -10.62 -19.79 -2.94
C HIS A 140 -10.35 -21.20 -3.47
N VAL A 141 -11.32 -22.11 -3.30
CA VAL A 141 -11.23 -23.51 -3.74
C VAL A 141 -11.27 -23.56 -5.27
N GLY A 142 -10.29 -24.24 -5.87
CA GLY A 142 -10.17 -24.33 -7.32
C GLY A 142 -9.54 -23.11 -8.00
N GLU A 143 -9.13 -22.09 -7.25
CA GLU A 143 -8.40 -20.94 -7.81
C GLU A 143 -7.12 -21.40 -8.50
N ARG A 144 -6.92 -20.92 -9.73
CA ARG A 144 -5.71 -21.24 -10.49
C ARG A 144 -4.54 -20.37 -9.99
N PRO A 145 -3.31 -20.91 -9.96
CA PRO A 145 -2.15 -20.08 -9.60
C PRO A 145 -2.00 -18.88 -10.54
N GLY A 146 -1.71 -17.71 -9.98
CA GLY A 146 -1.51 -16.48 -10.74
C GLY A 146 -2.78 -15.82 -11.29
N THR A 147 -3.94 -16.08 -10.69
CA THR A 147 -5.19 -15.36 -10.98
C THR A 147 -5.69 -14.58 -9.76
N ILE A 148 -6.51 -13.56 -10.00
CA ILE A 148 -7.23 -12.79 -8.95
C ILE A 148 -8.74 -12.86 -9.24
N GLY A 149 -9.26 -14.05 -9.53
CA GLY A 149 -10.59 -14.26 -10.09
C GLY A 149 -11.76 -13.83 -9.20
N HIS A 150 -11.50 -13.65 -7.90
CA HIS A 150 -12.50 -13.39 -6.88
C HIS A 150 -12.33 -12.03 -6.19
N GLU A 151 -11.64 -11.09 -6.85
CA GLU A 151 -11.52 -9.70 -6.37
C GLU A 151 -12.91 -9.07 -6.27
N GLY A 152 -13.26 -8.60 -5.07
CA GLY A 152 -14.48 -7.86 -4.80
C GLY A 152 -15.75 -8.71 -4.67
N GLU A 153 -15.63 -10.04 -4.62
CA GLU A 153 -16.78 -10.93 -4.46
C GLU A 153 -17.56 -10.65 -3.16
N ASP A 154 -18.86 -10.96 -3.17
CA ASP A 154 -19.78 -10.74 -2.06
C ASP A 154 -19.84 -9.27 -1.58
N ALA A 155 -19.96 -8.34 -2.52
CA ALA A 155 -19.99 -6.90 -2.24
C ALA A 155 -18.74 -6.43 -1.49
N LEU A 156 -17.56 -6.81 -2.01
CA LEU A 156 -16.23 -6.47 -1.50
C LEU A 156 -15.91 -7.07 -0.13
N VAL A 157 -16.59 -8.14 0.28
CA VAL A 157 -16.16 -8.93 1.45
C VAL A 157 -14.82 -9.59 1.17
N TRP A 158 -14.64 -10.10 -0.06
CA TRP A 158 -13.43 -10.79 -0.49
C TRP A 158 -12.57 -9.90 -1.36
N ASN A 159 -11.33 -9.64 -0.96
CA ASN A 159 -10.37 -8.88 -1.76
C ASN A 159 -9.02 -9.58 -1.76
N SER A 160 -8.37 -9.63 -2.91
CA SER A 160 -7.00 -10.11 -3.03
C SER A 160 -6.09 -9.29 -2.11
N LEU A 161 -5.22 -9.98 -1.38
CA LEU A 161 -4.27 -9.31 -0.51
C LEU A 161 -3.13 -8.74 -1.36
N LYS A 162 -3.25 -7.46 -1.70
CA LYS A 162 -2.24 -6.72 -2.47
C LYS A 162 -0.98 -6.52 -1.61
N TYR A 163 0.17 -6.79 -2.21
CA TYR A 163 1.47 -6.55 -1.63
C TYR A 163 2.00 -5.19 -2.11
N VAL A 164 2.26 -4.32 -1.15
CA VAL A 164 3.07 -3.13 -1.34
C VAL A 164 4.38 -3.37 -0.58
N PRO A 165 5.55 -3.34 -1.23
CA PRO A 165 6.82 -3.50 -0.54
C PRO A 165 6.99 -2.48 0.59
N ALA A 166 7.87 -2.78 1.55
CA ALA A 166 8.23 -1.81 2.57
C ALA A 166 8.98 -0.64 1.91
N ALA A 167 8.68 0.58 2.32
CA ALA A 167 9.47 1.73 1.88
C ALA A 167 10.92 1.56 2.34
N PRO A 168 11.92 1.76 1.45
CA PRO A 168 13.31 1.64 1.83
C PRO A 168 13.66 2.70 2.86
N LYS A 169 14.48 2.32 3.85
CA LYS A 169 15.10 3.30 4.75
C LYS A 169 16.14 4.07 3.94
N ILE A 170 15.92 5.36 3.76
CA ILE A 170 16.82 6.25 3.02
C ILE A 170 17.52 7.20 3.99
N ASP A 171 18.83 7.37 3.81
CA ASP A 171 19.59 8.47 4.38
C ASP A 171 19.60 9.59 3.33
N ALA A 172 18.66 10.53 3.44
CA ALA A 172 18.38 11.53 2.42
C ALA A 172 18.04 12.90 3.04
N PRO A 173 18.13 13.99 2.27
CA PRO A 173 17.70 15.31 2.72
C PRO A 173 16.26 15.29 3.25
N ALA A 174 15.93 16.18 4.18
CA ALA A 174 14.66 16.13 4.94
C ALA A 174 13.40 16.09 4.05
N ASP A 175 13.45 16.75 2.89
CA ASP A 175 12.35 16.81 1.93
C ASP A 175 12.48 15.77 0.83
N VAL A 176 13.20 14.66 1.05
CA VAL A 176 13.30 13.56 0.09
C VAL A 176 12.65 12.32 0.68
N THR A 177 11.74 11.72 -0.08
CA THR A 177 11.09 10.46 0.29
C THR A 177 11.19 9.45 -0.85
N ALA A 178 10.98 8.17 -0.53
CA ALA A 178 10.87 7.12 -1.54
C ALA A 178 9.40 6.81 -1.79
N ARG A 179 8.95 6.88 -3.04
CA ARG A 179 7.60 6.55 -3.46
C ARG A 179 7.60 5.37 -4.41
N LEU A 180 6.67 4.43 -4.22
CA LEU A 180 6.47 3.30 -5.12
C LEU A 180 5.74 3.76 -6.38
N VAL A 181 6.37 3.59 -7.54
CA VAL A 181 5.82 3.89 -8.85
C VAL A 181 6.11 2.70 -9.77
N ASP A 182 5.08 2.11 -10.39
CA ASP A 182 5.17 0.92 -11.24
C ASP A 182 5.97 -0.25 -10.64
N GLY A 183 5.78 -0.49 -9.34
CA GLY A 183 6.45 -1.58 -8.61
C GLY A 183 7.91 -1.31 -8.24
N ARG A 184 8.41 -0.08 -8.39
CA ARG A 184 9.76 0.33 -7.99
C ARG A 184 9.75 1.62 -7.18
N TYR A 185 10.62 1.72 -6.19
CA TYR A 185 10.78 2.96 -5.44
C TYR A 185 11.61 3.99 -6.22
N LEU A 186 11.04 5.17 -6.41
CA LEU A 186 11.71 6.35 -6.93
C LEU A 186 11.85 7.39 -5.81
N LEU A 187 12.93 8.17 -5.83
CA LEU A 187 13.09 9.29 -4.93
C LEU A 187 12.29 10.49 -5.44
N VAL A 188 11.56 11.14 -4.53
CA VAL A 188 10.73 12.31 -4.80
C VAL A 188 11.02 13.40 -3.79
N ASP A 189 10.79 14.66 -4.16
CA ASP A 189 10.85 15.76 -3.21
C ASP A 189 9.62 15.82 -2.28
N GLY A 190 9.61 16.77 -1.34
CA GLY A 190 8.52 16.97 -0.38
C GLY A 190 7.20 17.44 -1.01
N GLN A 191 7.22 17.79 -2.31
CA GLN A 191 6.03 18.12 -3.10
C GLN A 191 5.56 16.93 -3.95
N GLY A 192 6.27 15.81 -3.93
CA GLY A 192 5.95 14.62 -4.71
C GLY A 192 6.51 14.63 -6.13
N ASN A 193 7.37 15.59 -6.47
CA ASN A 193 8.01 15.66 -7.79
C ASN A 193 9.12 14.62 -7.92
N LEU A 194 9.27 14.02 -9.10
CA LEU A 194 10.31 13.02 -9.36
C LEU A 194 11.70 13.65 -9.30
N LEU A 195 12.62 13.02 -8.56
CA LEU A 195 14.03 13.38 -8.58
C LEU A 195 14.75 12.58 -9.66
N VAL A 196 15.48 13.29 -10.51
CA VAL A 196 16.19 12.70 -11.65
C VAL A 196 17.64 13.17 -11.72
N THR A 197 18.44 12.44 -12.46
CA THR A 197 19.77 12.87 -12.88
C THR A 197 19.98 12.56 -14.36
N HIS A 198 20.95 13.22 -14.98
CA HIS A 198 21.26 12.97 -16.37
C HIS A 198 21.96 11.60 -16.53
N LYS A 199 21.60 10.84 -17.58
CA LYS A 199 22.18 9.51 -17.87
C LYS A 199 23.68 9.56 -18.17
N GLY A 200 24.15 10.66 -18.76
CA GLY A 200 25.57 10.88 -19.06
C GLY A 200 26.36 11.55 -17.93
N LYS A 201 27.69 11.59 -18.04
CA LYS A 201 28.59 12.17 -17.02
C LYS A 201 28.47 13.69 -16.84
N ALA A 202 27.92 14.41 -17.82
CA ALA A 202 27.74 15.86 -17.77
C ALA A 202 26.42 16.25 -18.45
N CYS A 203 25.76 17.26 -17.91
CA CYS A 203 24.45 17.75 -18.36
C CYS A 203 24.48 18.48 -19.71
N GLY A 204 25.59 19.16 -20.05
CA GLY A 204 25.68 19.97 -21.26
C GLY A 204 24.48 20.92 -21.41
N THR A 205 23.91 21.00 -22.61
CA THR A 205 22.66 21.74 -22.89
C THR A 205 21.40 20.95 -22.57
N ALA A 206 21.51 19.65 -22.28
CA ALA A 206 20.37 18.75 -22.14
C ALA A 206 19.57 19.07 -20.87
N CYS A 207 20.26 19.48 -19.80
CA CYS A 207 19.64 19.90 -18.55
C CYS A 207 19.40 21.41 -18.45
N ALA A 208 19.55 22.18 -19.53
CA ALA A 208 19.50 23.65 -19.46
C ALA A 208 18.15 24.16 -18.90
N ASP A 209 17.07 23.45 -19.22
CA ASP A 209 15.71 23.79 -18.78
C ASP A 209 15.25 22.96 -17.56
N TRP A 210 16.12 22.12 -17.00
CA TRP A 210 15.74 21.26 -15.87
C TRP A 210 15.83 22.02 -14.55
N ARG A 211 14.82 21.82 -13.70
CA ARG A 211 14.80 22.46 -12.38
C ARG A 211 15.82 21.79 -11.46
N VAL A 212 16.80 22.56 -11.03
CA VAL A 212 17.81 22.16 -10.03
C VAL A 212 17.13 21.78 -8.71
N PHE A 213 17.54 20.66 -8.09
CA PHE A 213 17.13 20.32 -6.72
C PHE A 213 18.09 20.98 -5.71
N PRO A 214 17.68 22.05 -5.01
CA PRO A 214 18.58 22.87 -4.22
C PRO A 214 19.02 22.17 -2.93
N ALA A 215 20.29 22.36 -2.55
CA ALA A 215 20.80 21.92 -1.24
C ALA A 215 20.40 22.86 -0.10
N GLY A 216 19.83 24.02 -0.41
CA GLY A 216 19.45 25.03 0.57
C GLY A 216 20.65 25.46 1.41
N MET A 217 20.52 25.40 2.73
CA MET A 217 21.58 25.74 3.68
C MET A 217 22.51 24.56 4.03
N ALA A 218 22.31 23.38 3.42
CA ALA A 218 23.15 22.23 3.71
C ALA A 218 24.61 22.51 3.31
N ARG A 219 25.53 22.22 4.23
CA ARG A 219 26.98 22.40 4.02
C ARG A 219 27.75 21.08 3.94
N ARG A 220 27.09 19.97 4.21
CA ARG A 220 27.68 18.62 4.25
C ARG A 220 26.72 17.63 3.61
N GLY A 221 27.30 16.61 2.98
CA GLY A 221 26.56 15.46 2.49
C GLY A 221 26.04 14.55 3.60
N MET A 222 25.18 13.61 3.23
CA MET A 222 24.63 12.54 4.07
C MET A 222 24.43 11.29 3.21
N GLY A 223 24.86 10.12 3.68
CA GLY A 223 24.81 8.88 2.90
C GLY A 223 25.40 9.05 1.49
N ALA A 224 24.58 8.75 0.48
CA ALA A 224 24.93 8.91 -0.94
C ALA A 224 24.76 10.35 -1.47
N TRP A 225 24.30 11.29 -0.66
CA TRP A 225 24.05 12.67 -1.03
C TRP A 225 25.27 13.54 -0.71
N THR A 226 25.67 14.37 -1.67
CA THR A 226 26.73 15.36 -1.50
C THR A 226 26.24 16.74 -1.88
N VAL A 227 26.83 17.77 -1.27
CA VAL A 227 26.51 19.16 -1.62
C VAL A 227 27.50 19.63 -2.68
N ARG A 228 27.00 20.01 -3.85
CA ARG A 228 27.80 20.61 -4.92
C ARG A 228 27.67 22.12 -4.87
N PRO A 229 28.78 22.88 -4.76
CA PRO A 229 28.74 24.31 -4.98
C PRO A 229 28.63 24.54 -6.49
N ASP A 230 27.41 24.74 -6.99
CA ASP A 230 27.15 25.03 -8.41
C ASP A 230 26.53 26.43 -8.55
N GLY A 231 27.26 27.35 -9.18
CA GLY A 231 26.85 28.76 -9.28
C GLY A 231 26.55 29.42 -7.92
N ASP A 232 25.51 30.25 -7.88
CA ASP A 232 25.12 31.04 -6.70
C ASP A 232 24.34 30.24 -5.64
N ARG A 233 23.95 28.99 -5.94
CA ARG A 233 23.14 28.15 -5.03
C ARG A 233 23.66 26.73 -5.01
N ALA A 234 24.00 26.25 -3.82
CA ALA A 234 24.38 24.86 -3.64
C ALA A 234 23.27 23.91 -4.12
N GLN A 235 23.67 22.87 -4.84
CA GLN A 235 22.80 21.83 -5.40
C GLN A 235 23.09 20.49 -4.73
N TRP A 236 22.05 19.69 -4.53
CA TRP A 236 22.24 18.30 -4.12
C TRP A 236 22.77 17.46 -5.29
N ALA A 237 23.78 16.65 -5.00
CA ALA A 237 24.15 15.51 -5.83
C ALA A 237 23.80 14.21 -5.13
N TYR A 238 23.43 13.21 -5.90
CA TYR A 238 23.18 11.85 -5.44
C TYR A 238 24.10 10.90 -6.18
N ARG A 239 24.91 10.14 -5.44
CA ARG A 239 25.98 9.29 -5.99
C ARG A 239 26.86 10.09 -6.97
N ASP A 240 27.29 11.27 -6.50
CA ASP A 240 28.15 12.26 -7.21
C ASP A 240 27.58 12.92 -8.47
N ARG A 241 26.30 12.68 -8.79
CA ARG A 241 25.64 13.28 -9.96
C ARG A 241 24.63 14.36 -9.55
N PRO A 242 24.56 15.50 -10.26
CA PRO A 242 23.62 16.58 -9.94
C PRO A 242 22.18 16.09 -10.00
N VAL A 243 21.38 16.52 -9.03
CA VAL A 243 19.96 16.16 -8.91
C VAL A 243 19.08 17.27 -9.42
N PHE A 244 18.10 16.88 -10.22
CA PHE A 244 17.07 17.76 -10.77
C PHE A 244 15.71 17.23 -10.37
N THR A 245 14.70 18.06 -10.57
CA THR A 245 13.32 17.77 -10.22
C THR A 245 12.44 17.90 -11.46
N ILE A 246 11.61 16.89 -11.72
CA ILE A 246 10.58 16.88 -12.77
C ILE A 246 9.23 16.99 -12.07
N GLU A 247 8.40 17.95 -12.50
CA GLU A 247 7.07 18.15 -11.91
C GLU A 247 6.17 16.94 -12.18
N GLY A 248 5.39 16.56 -11.18
CA GLY A 248 4.48 15.42 -11.28
C GLY A 248 5.11 14.10 -10.83
N ASP A 249 4.38 13.03 -11.08
CA ASP A 249 4.68 11.70 -10.55
C ASP A 249 4.67 10.56 -11.55
N ASP A 250 4.31 10.85 -12.79
CA ASP A 250 4.31 9.87 -13.87
C ASP A 250 5.74 9.67 -14.40
N PRO A 251 6.30 8.45 -14.36
CA PRO A 251 7.59 8.16 -14.98
C PRO A 251 7.62 8.48 -16.48
N ALA A 252 6.46 8.58 -17.16
CA ALA A 252 6.36 9.01 -18.54
C ALA A 252 6.81 10.47 -18.76
N ASP A 253 6.77 11.30 -17.71
CA ASP A 253 7.21 12.70 -17.76
C ASP A 253 8.74 12.86 -17.66
N ILE A 254 9.47 11.77 -17.40
CA ILE A 254 10.94 11.78 -17.29
C ILE A 254 11.54 11.99 -18.69
N PRO A 255 12.35 13.04 -18.91
CA PRO A 255 13.04 13.27 -20.18
C PRO A 255 13.88 12.07 -20.63
N ALA A 256 14.03 11.88 -21.94
CA ALA A 256 14.73 10.71 -22.50
C ALA A 256 16.20 10.58 -22.06
N ASP A 257 16.85 11.71 -21.77
CA ASP A 257 18.22 11.84 -21.27
C ASP A 257 18.33 11.86 -19.73
N ALA A 258 17.19 11.88 -19.04
CA ALA A 258 17.10 11.74 -17.59
C ALA A 258 16.93 10.26 -17.19
N GLU A 259 17.38 9.94 -15.99
CA GLU A 259 17.00 8.73 -15.27
C GLU A 259 16.52 9.07 -13.84
N PRO A 260 15.48 8.39 -13.35
CA PRO A 260 14.98 8.64 -12.01
C PRO A 260 15.96 8.14 -10.96
N LEU A 261 16.05 8.89 -9.86
CA LEU A 261 16.78 8.45 -8.69
C LEU A 261 16.04 7.30 -8.02
N ILE A 262 16.78 6.26 -7.69
CA ILE A 262 16.32 5.09 -6.96
C ILE A 262 17.10 5.07 -5.64
N PRO A 263 16.46 4.76 -4.50
CA PRO A 263 17.09 4.60 -3.19
C PRO A 263 18.42 3.81 -3.17
#